data_AF-A0A534XPV3-F1
#
_entry.id   AF-A0A534XPV3-F1
#
_cell.length_a   1.000
_cell.length_b   1.000
_cell.length_c   1.000
_cell.angle_alpha   90.00
_cell.angle_beta   90.00
_cell.angle_gamma   90.00
#
_symmetry.space_group_name_H-M   'P 1'
#
loop_
_entity.id
_entity.type
_entity.pdbx_description
1 polymer ?
#
loop_
_entity_poly.entity_id
_entity_poly.type
_entity_poly.pdbx_seq_one_letter_code
_entity_poly.pdbx_strand_id
1 'polypeptide(L)'
;MNNVAAVSGPRRLADFLRERRGAILDRWEAAVRQLRPAQRLRRPALLDHIPQFLEELENFVGDLREHRPAAPPEDVPRIHAVERLEMGYELADVVEEYSILRACIIEMAAEERAPAVRSNELPRLHRAIDLAIALSVQRYQQAAAEQRSQLGAELNRERTRADETLADAQRRAAELEAVIESIPDAVYIGDETGMKRINQRALDQLGFDSRDKLARDIPTLVSELQIRDAATGKPMPPEEQVFTKALAGETAVKEVIVRNKKSGEDMVLRSAAAPICLGDQLIGAVAINTDITERIRQERGLREALEVSERLGGVLAHDLRNPLGVISTSASLLQREALEMRHARIVGRISCSAERIDRMIHDLLDYTRGSRRDSERPQRRARHSARGRRHHLRAFPVRPFGGNFAVGRPGPRPLHRPADRARPRRDRRDDQRRRRRDDLLPALAPQAMTHRASGPQAGSKAPCGSSVTCRGLDPSGVIVHSCRFPVRDELKSRSWPFGAHEGFSLVP
;
A
#
# COMPACT_ATOMS: atom_id res chain seq x y z
N MET A 1 -97.46 -18.87 17.91
CA MET A 1 -96.43 -19.67 18.58
C MET A 1 -95.39 -20.09 17.55
N ASN A 2 -94.17 -19.56 17.74
CA ASN A 2 -92.87 -19.80 17.11
C ASN A 2 -92.76 -20.73 15.89
N ASN A 3 -92.54 -20.09 14.74
CA ASN A 3 -91.90 -20.66 13.57
C ASN A 3 -90.39 -20.78 13.84
N VAL A 4 -89.90 -21.98 14.18
CA VAL A 4 -88.47 -22.26 14.29
C VAL A 4 -87.93 -22.42 12.88
N ALA A 5 -87.41 -21.34 12.31
CA ALA A 5 -86.64 -21.39 11.08
C ALA A 5 -85.48 -22.38 11.26
N ALA A 6 -85.45 -23.43 10.43
CA ALA A 6 -84.37 -24.38 10.39
C ALA A 6 -83.05 -23.64 10.15
N VAL A 7 -82.10 -23.80 11.08
CA VAL A 7 -80.73 -23.30 10.96
C VAL A 7 -80.08 -24.01 9.77
N SER A 8 -80.17 -23.42 8.57
CA SER A 8 -79.54 -23.89 7.33
C SER A 8 -78.11 -23.36 7.23
N GLY A 9 -77.25 -23.79 8.15
CA GLY A 9 -75.82 -23.51 8.13
C GLY A 9 -75.01 -24.81 8.17
N PRO A 10 -73.76 -24.80 7.67
CA PRO A 10 -72.89 -25.97 7.71
C PRO A 10 -72.72 -26.48 9.14
N ARG A 11 -72.97 -27.78 9.35
CA ARG A 11 -72.91 -28.40 10.68
C ARG A 11 -71.48 -28.78 11.09
N ARG A 12 -70.58 -28.89 10.11
CA ARG A 12 -69.17 -29.24 10.30
C ARG A 12 -68.29 -28.03 10.05
N LEU A 13 -67.16 -27.97 10.74
CA LEU A 13 -66.19 -26.91 10.59
C LEU A 13 -65.45 -27.00 9.25
N ALA A 14 -65.17 -28.22 8.76
CA ALA A 14 -64.60 -28.40 7.43
C ALA A 14 -65.49 -27.85 6.31
N ASP A 15 -66.80 -28.13 6.36
CA ASP A 15 -67.76 -27.62 5.37
C ASP A 15 -67.87 -26.08 5.46
N PHE A 16 -67.82 -25.53 6.68
CA PHE A 16 -67.78 -24.08 6.90
C PHE A 16 -66.53 -23.43 6.28
N LEU A 17 -65.32 -23.99 6.51
CA LEU A 17 -64.07 -23.50 5.93
C LEU A 17 -64.11 -23.52 4.39
N ARG A 18 -64.70 -24.57 3.80
CA ARG A 18 -64.88 -24.68 2.34
C ARG A 18 -65.84 -23.63 1.79
N GLU A 19 -67.06 -23.57 2.34
CA GLU A 19 -68.13 -22.72 1.83
C GLU A 19 -67.89 -21.23 2.08
N ARG A 20 -67.18 -20.87 3.16
CA ARG A 20 -66.90 -19.48 3.55
C ARG A 20 -65.48 -19.02 3.25
N ARG A 21 -64.67 -19.81 2.52
CA ARG A 21 -63.25 -19.48 2.24
C ARG A 21 -63.06 -18.06 1.72
N GLY A 22 -63.83 -17.65 0.71
CA GLY A 22 -63.74 -16.29 0.14
C GLY A 22 -64.05 -15.20 1.16
N ALA A 23 -65.13 -15.37 1.94
CA ALA A 23 -65.52 -14.42 2.98
C ALA A 23 -64.49 -14.34 4.12
N ILE A 24 -63.90 -15.48 4.51
CA ILE A 24 -62.83 -15.54 5.51
C ILE A 24 -61.60 -14.78 5.02
N LEU A 25 -61.20 -14.97 3.76
CA LEU A 25 -60.06 -14.25 3.16
C LEU A 25 -60.32 -12.74 3.08
N ASP A 26 -61.52 -12.31 2.69
CA ASP A 26 -61.88 -10.89 2.63
C ASP A 26 -61.87 -10.24 4.04
N ARG A 27 -62.44 -10.92 5.06
CA ARG A 27 -62.42 -10.44 6.45
C ARG A 27 -61.01 -10.42 7.02
N TRP A 28 -60.22 -11.46 6.75
CA TRP A 28 -58.82 -11.56 7.17
C TRP A 28 -57.98 -10.45 6.53
N GLU A 29 -58.13 -10.21 5.22
CA GLU A 29 -57.43 -9.12 4.54
C GLU A 29 -57.76 -7.76 5.18
N ALA A 30 -59.03 -7.48 5.44
CA ALA A 30 -59.45 -6.22 6.05
C ALA A 30 -58.84 -6.04 7.46
N ALA A 31 -58.74 -7.12 8.23
CA ALA A 31 -58.19 -7.10 9.58
C ALA A 31 -56.64 -7.02 9.58
N VAL A 32 -55.96 -7.83 8.77
CA VAL A 32 -54.48 -7.84 8.70
C VAL A 32 -53.93 -6.55 8.12
N ARG A 33 -54.67 -5.84 7.26
CA ARG A 33 -54.29 -4.49 6.80
C ARG A 33 -54.17 -3.45 7.92
N GLN A 34 -54.63 -3.75 9.14
CA GLN A 34 -54.34 -2.90 10.30
C GLN A 34 -52.88 -2.99 10.76
N LEU A 35 -52.17 -4.09 10.43
CA LEU A 35 -50.74 -4.22 10.69
C LEU A 35 -49.94 -3.29 9.77
N ARG A 36 -48.97 -2.56 10.34
CA ARG A 36 -48.15 -1.58 9.59
C ARG A 36 -47.46 -2.17 8.35
N PRO A 37 -46.85 -3.39 8.39
CA PRO A 37 -46.22 -3.98 7.22
C PRO A 37 -47.22 -4.32 6.10
N ALA A 38 -48.43 -4.77 6.47
CA ALA A 38 -49.47 -5.23 5.55
C ALA A 38 -50.14 -4.10 4.74
N GLN A 39 -50.16 -2.88 5.27
CA GLN A 39 -50.77 -1.71 4.60
C GLN A 39 -50.18 -1.44 3.21
N ARG A 40 -48.89 -1.75 3.04
CA ARG A 40 -48.13 -1.44 1.82
C ARG A 40 -48.14 -2.59 0.80
N LEU A 41 -48.62 -3.77 1.18
CA LEU A 41 -48.66 -4.93 0.30
C LEU A 41 -49.89 -4.91 -0.62
N ARG A 42 -49.65 -5.24 -1.89
CA ARG A 42 -50.72 -5.53 -2.85
C ARG A 42 -51.43 -6.82 -2.45
N ARG A 43 -52.73 -6.89 -2.72
CA ARG A 43 -53.59 -8.02 -2.34
C ARG A 43 -52.99 -9.41 -2.64
N PRO A 44 -52.42 -9.70 -3.83
CA PRO A 44 -51.83 -11.02 -4.08
C PRO A 44 -50.67 -11.38 -3.15
N ALA A 45 -49.78 -10.43 -2.85
CA ALA A 45 -48.64 -10.64 -1.95
C ALA A 45 -49.04 -10.65 -0.46
N LEU A 46 -50.19 -10.05 -0.13
CA LEU A 46 -50.76 -10.10 1.21
C LEU A 46 -51.43 -11.45 1.48
N LEU A 47 -52.26 -11.93 0.54
CA LEU A 47 -52.99 -13.19 0.66
C LEU A 47 -52.08 -14.41 0.49
N ASP A 48 -51.26 -14.42 -0.56
CA ASP A 48 -50.11 -15.31 -0.74
C ASP A 48 -50.35 -16.78 -0.29
N HIS A 49 -49.75 -17.19 0.83
CA HIS A 49 -49.83 -18.55 1.40
C HIS A 49 -51.14 -18.88 2.14
N ILE A 50 -51.94 -17.88 2.51
CA ILE A 50 -53.12 -18.06 3.37
C ILE A 50 -54.27 -18.84 2.69
N PRO A 51 -54.60 -18.64 1.40
CA PRO A 51 -55.58 -19.48 0.70
C PRO A 51 -55.21 -20.97 0.71
N GLN A 52 -53.95 -21.32 0.46
CA GLN A 52 -53.47 -22.70 0.51
C GLN A 52 -53.50 -23.24 1.95
N PHE A 53 -53.10 -22.43 2.93
CA PHE A 53 -53.20 -22.83 4.34
C PHE A 53 -54.64 -23.15 4.75
N LEU A 54 -55.64 -22.38 4.29
CA LEU A 54 -57.05 -22.66 4.54
C LEU A 54 -57.52 -23.98 3.90
N GLU A 55 -57.00 -24.33 2.72
CA GLU A 55 -57.26 -25.63 2.08
C GLU A 55 -56.69 -26.80 2.90
N GLU A 56 -55.46 -26.65 3.40
CA GLU A 56 -54.83 -27.68 4.22
C GLU A 56 -55.51 -27.82 5.59
N LEU A 57 -55.96 -26.70 6.19
CA LEU A 57 -56.78 -26.70 7.40
C LEU A 57 -58.12 -27.41 7.18
N GLU A 58 -58.80 -27.14 6.06
CA GLU A 58 -60.06 -27.80 5.71
C GLU A 58 -59.90 -29.32 5.68
N ASN A 59 -58.87 -29.81 4.98
CA ASN A 59 -58.57 -31.24 4.88
C ASN A 59 -58.22 -31.85 6.25
N PHE A 60 -57.34 -31.20 7.02
CA PHE A 60 -56.92 -31.69 8.33
C PHE A 60 -58.07 -31.76 9.35
N VAL A 61 -59.01 -30.83 9.27
CA VAL A 61 -60.19 -30.78 10.15
C VAL A 61 -61.27 -31.79 9.72
N GLY A 62 -61.43 -32.03 8.41
CA GLY A 62 -62.47 -32.89 7.84
C GLY A 62 -62.30 -34.40 8.03
N ASP A 63 -61.10 -34.88 8.33
CA ASP A 63 -60.69 -36.30 8.29
C ASP A 63 -61.19 -37.21 9.45
N LEU A 64 -62.26 -36.83 10.16
CA LEU A 64 -62.76 -37.60 11.31
C LEU A 64 -63.39 -38.96 10.97
N ARG A 65 -63.70 -39.26 9.70
CA ARG A 65 -64.42 -40.50 9.32
C ARG A 65 -63.59 -41.59 8.66
N GLU A 66 -62.40 -41.30 8.13
CA GLU A 66 -61.67 -42.28 7.29
C GLU A 66 -60.59 -43.09 8.02
N HIS A 67 -60.34 -42.86 9.32
CA HIS A 67 -59.19 -43.44 10.04
C HIS A 67 -57.84 -43.19 9.35
N ARG A 68 -57.76 -42.27 8.39
CA ARG A 68 -56.51 -41.79 7.81
C ARG A 68 -55.99 -40.63 8.65
N PRO A 69 -54.71 -40.66 9.06
CA PRO A 69 -54.09 -39.48 9.64
C PRO A 69 -53.82 -38.47 8.52
N ALA A 70 -54.67 -37.45 8.34
CA ALA A 70 -54.28 -36.25 7.61
C ALA A 70 -53.04 -35.65 8.29
N ALA A 71 -52.00 -35.42 7.49
CA ALA A 71 -50.86 -34.65 7.95
C ALA A 71 -51.30 -33.20 8.22
N PRO A 72 -50.84 -32.58 9.31
CA PRO A 72 -51.11 -31.17 9.54
C PRO A 72 -50.39 -30.29 8.50
N PRO A 73 -50.84 -29.04 8.30
CA PRO A 73 -50.16 -28.07 7.44
C PRO A 73 -48.80 -27.69 8.02
N GLU A 74 -47.71 -28.25 7.49
CA GLU A 74 -46.35 -27.98 8.00
C GLU A 74 -45.51 -27.06 7.11
N ASP A 75 -45.62 -27.18 5.79
CA ASP A 75 -44.75 -26.46 4.85
C ASP A 75 -45.19 -25.02 4.63
N VAL A 76 -46.50 -24.79 4.43
CA VAL A 76 -47.05 -23.45 4.19
C VAL A 76 -46.69 -22.47 5.32
N PRO A 77 -46.81 -22.82 6.62
CA PRO A 77 -46.39 -21.92 7.68
C PRO A 77 -44.89 -21.61 7.70
N ARG A 78 -44.05 -22.55 7.26
CA ARG A 78 -42.59 -22.36 7.17
C ARG A 78 -42.24 -21.41 6.03
N ILE A 79 -42.84 -21.60 4.86
CA ILE A 79 -42.59 -20.75 3.68
C ILE A 79 -43.08 -19.33 3.97
N HIS A 80 -44.31 -19.18 4.49
CA HIS A 80 -44.88 -17.90 4.90
C HIS A 80 -43.96 -17.13 5.84
N ALA A 81 -43.37 -17.81 6.84
CA ALA A 81 -42.45 -17.17 7.79
C ALA A 81 -41.16 -16.63 7.16
N VAL A 82 -40.59 -17.34 6.18
CA VAL A 82 -39.37 -16.88 5.47
C VAL A 82 -39.69 -15.69 4.58
N GLU A 83 -40.79 -15.76 3.83
CA GLU A 83 -41.15 -14.68 2.92
C GLU A 83 -41.55 -13.40 3.68
N ARG A 84 -42.26 -13.54 4.81
CA ARG A 84 -42.57 -12.40 5.67
C ARG A 84 -41.30 -11.74 6.24
N LEU A 85 -40.29 -12.52 6.63
CA LEU A 85 -38.99 -11.99 7.02
C LEU A 85 -38.34 -11.18 5.88
N GLU A 86 -38.36 -11.70 4.65
CA GLU A 86 -37.81 -11.02 3.47
C GLU A 86 -38.58 -9.74 3.12
N MET A 87 -39.89 -9.70 3.41
CA MET A 87 -40.74 -8.52 3.26
C MET A 87 -40.63 -7.52 4.43
N GLY A 88 -39.81 -7.82 5.45
CA GLY A 88 -39.54 -6.94 6.59
C GLY A 88 -40.61 -6.96 7.69
N TYR A 89 -41.42 -8.02 7.77
CA TYR A 89 -42.31 -8.25 8.92
C TYR A 89 -41.47 -8.61 10.15
N GLU A 90 -41.91 -8.19 11.33
CA GLU A 90 -41.38 -8.72 12.57
C GLU A 90 -42.04 -10.06 12.91
N LEU A 91 -41.38 -10.87 13.74
CA LEU A 91 -41.93 -12.15 14.18
C LEU A 91 -43.32 -11.98 14.84
N ALA A 92 -43.51 -10.90 15.59
CA ALA A 92 -44.78 -10.60 16.23
C ALA A 92 -45.90 -10.40 15.19
N ASP A 93 -45.60 -9.73 14.06
CA ASP A 93 -46.59 -9.52 12.99
C ASP A 93 -47.03 -10.85 12.36
N VAL A 94 -46.10 -11.79 12.16
CA VAL A 94 -46.41 -13.12 11.61
C VAL A 94 -47.32 -13.93 12.55
N VAL A 95 -47.05 -13.89 13.86
CA VAL A 95 -47.89 -14.56 14.87
C VAL A 95 -49.29 -13.91 14.93
N GLU A 96 -49.34 -12.59 14.79
CA GLU A 96 -50.58 -11.82 14.77
C GLU A 96 -51.43 -12.16 13.53
N GLU A 97 -50.83 -12.35 12.35
CA GLU A 97 -51.55 -12.78 11.14
C GLU A 97 -52.35 -14.07 11.34
N TYR A 98 -51.76 -15.08 12.01
CA TYR A 98 -52.46 -16.33 12.33
C TYR A 98 -53.50 -16.16 13.44
N SER A 99 -53.25 -15.27 14.40
CA SER A 99 -54.20 -14.97 15.47
C SER A 99 -55.44 -14.25 14.94
N ILE A 100 -55.26 -13.31 14.01
CA ILE A 100 -56.32 -12.64 13.28
C ILE A 100 -57.10 -13.65 12.42
N LEU A 101 -56.42 -14.58 11.74
CA LEU A 101 -57.08 -15.63 10.94
C LEU A 101 -57.99 -16.50 11.81
N ARG A 102 -57.48 -16.96 12.95
CA ARG A 102 -58.25 -17.72 13.93
C ARG A 102 -59.48 -16.93 14.41
N ALA A 103 -59.32 -15.66 14.77
CA ALA A 103 -60.42 -14.80 15.19
C ALA A 103 -61.47 -14.67 14.09
N CYS A 104 -61.06 -14.41 12.84
CA CYS A 104 -61.97 -14.29 11.69
C CYS A 104 -62.81 -15.56 11.48
N ILE A 105 -62.21 -16.74 11.61
CA ILE A 105 -62.91 -18.02 11.46
C ILE A 105 -63.93 -18.23 12.60
N ILE A 106 -63.50 -18.02 13.85
CA ILE A 106 -64.34 -18.29 15.04
C ILE A 106 -65.49 -17.30 15.14
N GLU A 107 -65.21 -16.00 14.98
CA GLU A 107 -66.22 -14.94 15.09
C GLU A 107 -67.27 -15.07 13.98
N MET A 108 -66.85 -15.31 12.73
CA MET A 108 -67.78 -15.50 11.62
C MET A 108 -68.68 -16.72 11.83
N ALA A 109 -68.11 -17.85 12.29
CA ALA A 109 -68.88 -19.04 12.59
C ALA A 109 -69.88 -18.81 13.75
N ALA A 110 -69.52 -17.98 14.74
CA ALA A 110 -70.38 -17.62 15.86
C ALA A 110 -71.52 -16.66 15.45
N GLU A 111 -71.21 -15.64 14.65
CA GLU A 111 -72.16 -14.66 14.10
C GLU A 111 -73.24 -15.33 13.24
N GLU A 112 -72.84 -16.27 12.38
CA GLU A 112 -73.76 -17.06 11.55
C GLU A 112 -74.54 -18.12 12.34
N ARG A 113 -74.27 -18.26 13.65
CA ARG A 113 -74.80 -19.31 14.53
C ARG A 113 -74.60 -20.70 13.91
N ALA A 114 -73.50 -20.89 13.19
CA ALA A 114 -73.20 -22.13 12.50
C ALA A 114 -73.04 -23.26 13.53
N PRO A 115 -73.72 -24.41 13.39
CA PRO A 115 -73.54 -25.53 14.30
C PRO A 115 -72.08 -26.04 14.33
N ALA A 116 -71.30 -25.72 13.29
CA ALA A 116 -69.85 -25.92 13.19
C ALA A 116 -69.05 -25.42 14.40
N VAL A 117 -69.45 -24.35 15.09
CA VAL A 117 -68.73 -23.83 16.29
C VAL A 117 -68.76 -24.83 17.46
N ARG A 118 -69.80 -25.66 17.53
CA ARG A 118 -69.96 -26.69 18.58
C ARG A 118 -69.50 -28.07 18.11
N SER A 119 -68.87 -28.16 16.95
CA SER A 119 -68.36 -29.41 16.42
C SER A 119 -67.16 -29.91 17.23
N ASN A 120 -66.98 -31.24 17.26
CA ASN A 120 -65.78 -31.87 17.79
C ASN A 120 -64.52 -31.61 16.93
N GLU A 121 -64.66 -30.85 15.84
CA GLU A 121 -63.62 -30.45 14.91
C GLU A 121 -62.86 -29.19 15.37
N LEU A 122 -63.47 -28.34 16.20
CA LEU A 122 -62.87 -27.08 16.69
C LEU A 122 -61.52 -27.27 17.42
N PRO A 123 -61.33 -28.27 18.30
CA PRO A 123 -60.01 -28.52 18.90
C PRO A 123 -58.93 -28.96 17.90
N ARG A 124 -59.30 -29.46 16.72
CA ARG A 124 -58.33 -29.77 15.64
C ARG A 124 -57.89 -28.48 14.94
N LEU A 125 -58.81 -27.55 14.69
CA LEU A 125 -58.48 -26.24 14.14
C LEU A 125 -57.49 -25.49 15.04
N HIS A 126 -57.77 -25.40 16.34
CA HIS A 126 -56.87 -24.71 17.28
C HIS A 126 -55.47 -25.34 17.26
N ARG A 127 -55.37 -26.67 17.34
CA ARG A 127 -54.08 -27.38 17.27
C ARG A 127 -53.34 -27.15 15.96
N ALA A 128 -54.03 -27.10 14.82
CA ALA A 128 -53.40 -26.86 13.53
C ALA A 128 -52.85 -25.43 13.42
N ILE A 129 -53.58 -24.42 13.92
CA ILE A 129 -53.11 -23.03 13.94
C ILE A 129 -51.96 -22.86 14.94
N ASP A 130 -52.03 -23.47 16.13
CA ASP A 130 -50.95 -23.41 17.11
C ASP A 130 -49.67 -24.09 16.59
N LEU A 131 -49.81 -25.20 15.86
CA LEU A 131 -48.70 -25.83 15.15
C LEU A 131 -48.15 -24.92 14.04
N ALA A 132 -49.00 -24.28 13.25
CA ALA A 132 -48.57 -23.33 12.22
C ALA A 132 -47.77 -22.18 12.82
N ILE A 133 -48.25 -21.58 13.92
CA ILE A 133 -47.52 -20.55 14.67
C ILE A 133 -46.16 -21.07 15.14
N ALA A 134 -46.11 -22.24 15.76
CA ALA A 134 -44.86 -22.82 16.26
C ALA A 134 -43.84 -23.06 15.12
N LEU A 135 -44.29 -23.59 13.98
CA LEU A 135 -43.46 -23.84 12.80
C LEU A 135 -42.99 -22.53 12.16
N SER A 136 -43.86 -21.54 12.05
CA SER A 136 -43.52 -20.21 11.55
C SER A 136 -42.48 -19.53 12.46
N VAL A 137 -42.65 -19.58 13.78
CA VAL A 137 -41.69 -19.03 14.74
C VAL A 137 -40.32 -19.69 14.59
N GLN A 138 -40.28 -21.02 14.59
CA GLN A 138 -39.03 -21.76 14.45
C GLN A 138 -38.31 -21.42 13.14
N ARG A 139 -39.04 -21.42 12.01
CA ARG A 139 -38.44 -21.16 10.71
C ARG A 139 -38.01 -19.71 10.55
N TYR A 140 -38.81 -18.75 11.03
CA TYR A 140 -38.46 -17.34 11.04
C TYR A 140 -37.15 -17.09 11.81
N GLN A 141 -37.05 -17.62 13.03
CA GLN A 141 -35.86 -17.44 13.85
C GLN A 141 -34.60 -18.03 13.20
N GLN A 142 -34.74 -19.22 12.59
CA GLN A 142 -33.66 -19.85 11.84
C GLN A 142 -33.23 -18.99 10.64
N ALA A 143 -34.17 -18.57 9.80
CA ALA A 143 -33.89 -17.74 8.63
C ALA A 143 -33.26 -16.39 9.01
N ALA A 144 -33.75 -15.75 10.08
CA ALA A 144 -33.20 -14.49 10.57
C ALA A 144 -31.78 -14.65 11.13
N ALA A 145 -31.48 -15.79 11.76
CA ALA A 145 -30.11 -16.09 12.21
C ALA A 145 -29.17 -16.35 11.03
N GLU A 146 -29.63 -17.08 10.01
CA GLU A 146 -28.91 -17.31 8.75
C GLU A 146 -28.57 -15.98 8.06
N GLN A 147 -29.55 -15.10 7.86
CA GLN A 147 -29.35 -13.76 7.27
C GLN A 147 -28.36 -12.90 8.07
N ARG A 148 -28.49 -12.84 9.40
CA ARG A 148 -27.55 -12.09 10.26
C ARG A 148 -26.12 -12.63 10.17
N SER A 149 -25.96 -13.95 10.13
CA SER A 149 -24.64 -14.59 10.00
C SER A 149 -24.00 -14.29 8.65
N GLN A 150 -24.78 -14.32 7.56
CA GLN A 150 -24.30 -13.99 6.22
C GLN A 150 -23.85 -12.53 6.12
N LEU A 151 -24.67 -11.59 6.59
CA LEU A 151 -24.33 -10.16 6.62
C LEU A 151 -23.08 -9.89 7.47
N GLY A 152 -22.97 -10.56 8.63
CA GLY A 152 -21.78 -10.45 9.48
C GLY A 152 -20.52 -10.97 8.79
N ALA A 153 -20.61 -12.08 8.06
CA ALA A 153 -19.48 -12.64 7.31
C ALA A 153 -19.08 -11.75 6.12
N GLU A 154 -20.05 -11.16 5.41
CA GLU A 154 -19.79 -10.22 4.31
C GLU A 154 -19.12 -8.95 4.82
N LEU A 155 -19.68 -8.30 5.85
CA LEU A 155 -19.10 -7.12 6.46
C LEU A 155 -17.68 -7.37 6.97
N ASN A 156 -17.43 -8.53 7.57
CA ASN A 156 -16.09 -8.88 8.03
C ASN A 156 -15.10 -9.06 6.86
N ARG A 157 -15.52 -9.65 5.74
CA ARG A 157 -14.68 -9.77 4.54
C ARG A 157 -14.37 -8.41 3.94
N GLU A 158 -15.34 -7.50 3.85
CA GLU A 158 -15.12 -6.14 3.37
C GLU A 158 -14.15 -5.37 4.27
N ARG A 159 -14.33 -5.49 5.59
CA ARG A 159 -13.41 -4.89 6.56
C ARG A 159 -12.00 -5.42 6.42
N THR A 160 -11.81 -6.74 6.34
CA THR A 160 -10.49 -7.34 6.14
C THR A 160 -9.83 -6.85 4.85
N ARG A 161 -10.57 -6.78 3.74
CA ARG A 161 -10.03 -6.25 2.47
C ARG A 161 -9.63 -4.77 2.56
N ALA A 162 -10.40 -3.97 3.28
CA ALA A 162 -10.09 -2.56 3.51
C ALA A 162 -8.82 -2.42 4.37
N ASP A 163 -8.71 -3.19 5.45
CA ASP A 163 -7.54 -3.20 6.34
C ASP A 163 -6.28 -3.65 5.58
N GLU A 164 -6.37 -4.70 4.75
CA GLU A 164 -5.27 -5.16 3.89
C GLU A 164 -4.83 -4.07 2.88
N THR A 165 -5.79 -3.43 2.21
CA THR A 165 -5.50 -2.36 1.25
C THR A 165 -4.83 -1.16 1.92
N LEU A 166 -5.29 -0.79 3.12
CA LEU A 166 -4.68 0.28 3.91
C LEU A 166 -3.26 -0.08 4.35
N ALA A 167 -3.04 -1.31 4.83
CA ALA A 167 -1.72 -1.79 5.22
C ALA A 167 -0.73 -1.78 4.04
N ASP A 168 -1.17 -2.20 2.86
CA ASP A 168 -0.34 -2.17 1.64
C ASP A 168 -0.03 -0.73 1.19
N ALA A 169 -1.01 0.18 1.25
CA ALA A 169 -0.80 1.59 0.94
C ALA A 169 0.19 2.24 1.92
N GLN A 170 0.06 1.95 3.23
CA GLN A 170 0.98 2.43 4.26
C GLN A 170 2.40 1.88 4.06
N ARG A 171 2.54 0.60 3.71
CA ARG A 171 3.84 -0.02 3.41
C ARG A 171 4.53 0.68 2.24
N ARG A 172 3.83 0.87 1.12
CA ARG A 172 4.37 1.57 -0.06
C ARG A 172 4.75 3.02 0.25
N ALA A 173 3.94 3.71 1.06
CA ALA A 173 4.24 5.07 1.50
C ALA A 173 5.52 5.13 2.37
N ALA A 174 5.67 4.17 3.29
CA ALA A 174 6.86 4.05 4.14
C ALA A 174 8.12 3.68 3.33
N GLU A 175 7.99 2.79 2.35
CA GLU A 175 9.08 2.44 1.42
C GLU A 175 9.58 3.66 0.64
N LEU A 176 8.67 4.47 0.08
CA LEU A 176 9.04 5.70 -0.62
C LEU A 176 9.72 6.72 0.29
N GLU A 177 9.24 6.87 1.53
CA GLU A 177 9.88 7.74 2.52
C GLU A 177 11.29 7.25 2.86
N ALA A 178 11.46 5.93 3.09
CA ALA A 178 12.77 5.35 3.38
C ALA A 178 13.75 5.53 2.20
N VAL A 179 13.28 5.42 0.95
CA VAL A 179 14.09 5.72 -0.24
C VAL A 179 14.57 7.18 -0.20
N ILE A 180 13.66 8.14 0.02
CA ILE A 180 13.99 9.57 0.07
C ILE A 180 14.99 9.88 1.20
N GLU A 181 14.81 9.27 2.37
CA GLU A 181 15.72 9.42 3.52
C GLU A 181 17.11 8.82 3.27
N SER A 182 17.20 7.75 2.48
CA SER A 182 18.48 7.09 2.19
C SER A 182 19.35 7.83 1.17
N ILE A 183 18.80 8.83 0.47
CA ILE A 183 19.55 9.61 -0.52
C ILE A 183 20.62 10.46 0.19
N PRO A 184 21.90 10.37 -0.22
CA PRO A 184 23.02 11.07 0.44
C PRO A 184 23.09 12.58 0.12
N ASP A 185 22.22 13.04 -0.76
CA ASP A 185 22.02 14.45 -1.12
C ASP A 185 20.75 15.00 -0.47
N ALA A 186 20.70 16.32 -0.31
CA ALA A 186 19.53 16.98 0.23
C ALA A 186 18.39 16.97 -0.80
N VAL A 187 17.22 16.50 -0.39
CA VAL A 187 16.03 16.38 -1.23
C VAL A 187 14.91 17.25 -0.68
N TYR A 188 14.30 18.04 -1.56
CA TYR A 188 13.16 18.90 -1.28
C TYR A 188 12.06 18.60 -2.29
N ILE A 189 10.85 18.31 -1.81
CA ILE A 189 9.68 18.07 -2.64
C ILE A 189 8.59 19.01 -2.16
N GLY A 190 7.98 19.75 -3.07
CA GLY A 190 6.96 20.74 -2.73
C GLY A 190 6.14 21.16 -3.94
N ASP A 191 5.18 22.05 -3.68
CA ASP A 191 4.35 22.71 -4.68
C ASP A 191 4.40 24.24 -4.45
N GLU A 192 3.53 24.99 -5.13
CA GLU A 192 3.44 26.45 -4.97
C GLU A 192 3.10 26.90 -3.55
N THR A 193 2.51 26.03 -2.73
CA THR A 193 2.17 26.33 -1.33
C THR A 193 3.33 26.09 -0.36
N GLY A 194 4.42 25.48 -0.85
CA GLY A 194 5.64 25.25 -0.06
C GLY A 194 6.13 23.80 -0.10
N MET A 195 7.14 23.52 0.73
CA MET A 195 7.77 22.20 0.81
C MET A 195 6.88 21.21 1.56
N LYS A 196 6.62 20.06 0.94
CA LYS A 196 5.79 18.98 1.47
C LYS A 196 6.62 17.84 2.08
N ARG A 197 7.80 17.56 1.51
CA ARG A 197 8.73 16.54 2.03
C ARG A 197 10.16 16.99 1.90
N ILE A 198 10.94 16.70 2.92
CA ILE A 198 12.33 17.12 3.07
C ILE A 198 13.05 16.01 3.82
N ASN A 199 14.13 15.47 3.26
CA ASN A 199 14.90 14.42 3.90
C ASN A 199 15.82 14.97 5.02
N GLN A 200 16.38 14.08 5.85
CA GLN A 200 17.28 14.50 6.92
C GLN A 200 18.52 15.24 6.39
N ARG A 201 19.05 14.81 5.24
CA ARG A 201 20.25 15.40 4.64
C ARG A 201 20.08 16.89 4.34
N ALA A 202 18.89 17.31 3.92
CA ALA A 202 18.56 18.71 3.68
C ALA A 202 18.59 19.58 4.95
N LEU A 203 18.21 19.03 6.10
CA LEU A 203 18.31 19.73 7.39
C LEU A 203 19.76 19.88 7.81
N ASP A 204 20.52 18.78 7.74
CA ASP A 204 21.91 18.74 8.15
C ASP A 204 22.78 19.68 7.30
N GLN A 205 22.58 19.65 5.97
CA GLN A 205 23.33 20.47 5.01
C GLN A 205 23.13 21.97 5.25
N LEU A 206 21.92 22.41 5.58
CA LEU A 206 21.60 23.83 5.74
C LEU A 206 21.62 24.31 7.20
N GLY A 207 21.74 23.39 8.16
CA GLY A 207 21.82 23.69 9.59
C GLY A 207 20.47 24.03 10.24
N PHE A 208 19.37 23.42 9.79
CA PHE A 208 18.05 23.62 10.37
C PHE A 208 17.71 22.53 11.39
N ASP A 209 17.09 22.90 12.51
CA ASP A 209 16.80 21.96 13.60
C ASP A 209 15.56 21.08 13.36
N SER A 210 14.65 21.49 12.47
CA SER A 210 13.42 20.75 12.20
C SER A 210 12.87 20.99 10.79
N ARG A 211 12.13 20.01 10.28
CA ARG A 211 11.42 20.09 8.99
C ARG A 211 10.45 21.27 8.96
N ASP A 212 9.76 21.57 10.07
CA ASP A 212 8.78 22.66 10.14
C ASP A 212 9.37 24.06 9.88
N LYS A 213 10.66 24.25 10.18
CA LYS A 213 11.35 25.51 9.85
C LYS A 213 11.64 25.62 8.35
N LEU A 214 11.73 24.48 7.66
CA LEU A 214 12.06 24.34 6.24
C LEU A 214 10.81 24.07 5.37
N ALA A 215 9.67 23.73 5.98
CA ALA A 215 8.35 23.57 5.35
C ALA A 215 7.56 24.88 5.23
N ARG A 216 8.25 26.03 5.33
CA ARG A 216 7.66 27.38 5.22
C ARG A 216 7.55 27.81 3.76
N ASP A 217 6.91 28.96 3.56
CA ASP A 217 6.82 29.61 2.25
C ASP A 217 8.20 29.80 1.60
N ILE A 218 8.29 29.47 0.32
CA ILE A 218 9.53 29.37 -0.47
C ILE A 218 10.35 30.68 -0.45
N PRO A 219 9.76 31.87 -0.64
CA PRO A 219 10.48 33.15 -0.60
C PRO A 219 11.17 33.42 0.75
N THR A 220 10.59 32.96 1.86
CA THR A 220 11.19 33.14 3.19
C THR A 220 12.48 32.34 3.30
N LEU A 221 12.47 31.08 2.85
CA LEU A 221 13.65 30.20 2.88
C LEU A 221 14.76 30.71 1.97
N VAL A 222 14.38 31.16 0.78
CA VAL A 222 15.30 31.78 -0.18
C VAL A 222 16.03 32.97 0.43
N SER A 223 15.30 33.86 1.12
CA SER A 223 15.88 35.03 1.76
C SER A 223 16.83 34.66 2.90
N GLU A 224 16.48 33.66 3.72
CA GLU A 224 17.32 33.23 4.83
C GLU A 224 18.62 32.55 4.36
N LEU A 225 18.55 31.79 3.25
CA LEU A 225 19.69 31.05 2.69
C LEU A 225 20.68 31.90 1.89
N GLN A 226 20.32 33.15 1.59
CA GLN A 226 21.15 34.12 0.85
C GLN A 226 21.73 33.49 -0.43
N ILE A 227 20.86 32.85 -1.22
CA ILE A 227 21.24 32.09 -2.42
C ILE A 227 21.89 33.04 -3.42
N ARG A 228 23.11 32.70 -3.83
CA ARG A 228 23.91 33.44 -4.81
C ARG A 228 24.30 32.52 -5.97
N ASP A 229 24.48 33.08 -7.14
CA ASP A 229 25.02 32.36 -8.29
C ASP A 229 26.53 32.06 -8.06
N ALA A 230 26.96 30.81 -8.26
CA ALA A 230 28.34 30.42 -7.94
C ALA A 230 29.39 31.00 -8.91
N ALA A 231 29.00 31.35 -10.13
CA ALA A 231 29.92 31.93 -11.12
C ALA A 231 30.12 33.43 -10.90
N THR A 232 29.06 34.15 -10.51
CA THR A 232 29.10 35.62 -10.36
C THR A 232 29.18 36.11 -8.92
N GLY A 233 28.80 35.27 -7.95
CA GLY A 233 28.71 35.62 -6.53
C GLY A 233 27.55 36.56 -6.17
N LYS A 234 26.69 36.93 -7.13
CA LYS A 234 25.58 37.86 -6.92
C LYS A 234 24.33 37.13 -6.39
N PRO A 235 23.45 37.81 -5.62
CA PRO A 235 22.17 37.25 -5.20
C PRO A 235 21.35 36.75 -6.40
N MET A 236 20.76 35.56 -6.28
CA MET A 236 19.97 34.96 -7.35
C MET A 236 18.49 35.34 -7.21
N PRO A 237 17.88 35.95 -8.23
CA PRO A 237 16.46 36.32 -8.16
C PRO A 237 15.56 35.07 -8.17
N PRO A 238 14.37 35.11 -7.54
CA PRO A 238 13.48 33.94 -7.39
C PRO A 238 13.14 33.20 -8.69
N GLU A 239 12.95 33.93 -9.78
CA GLU A 239 12.64 33.40 -11.12
C GLU A 239 13.80 32.60 -11.75
N GLU A 240 15.03 32.85 -11.32
CA GLU A 240 16.21 32.12 -11.80
C GLU A 240 16.53 30.87 -10.99
N GLN A 241 15.83 30.67 -9.86
CA GLN A 241 16.06 29.53 -8.99
C GLN A 241 15.48 28.27 -9.60
N VAL A 242 16.23 27.17 -9.45
CA VAL A 242 15.90 25.91 -10.09
C VAL A 242 14.54 25.36 -9.63
N PHE A 243 14.15 25.56 -8.36
CA PHE A 243 12.86 25.08 -7.86
C PHE A 243 11.68 25.84 -8.47
N THR A 244 11.76 27.17 -8.58
CA THR A 244 10.75 28.00 -9.25
C THR A 244 10.59 27.62 -10.72
N LYS A 245 11.71 27.38 -11.42
CA LYS A 245 11.71 26.89 -12.80
C LYS A 245 11.02 25.53 -12.93
N ALA A 246 11.27 24.62 -12.00
CA ALA A 246 10.61 23.31 -11.97
C ALA A 246 9.09 23.44 -11.73
N LEU A 247 8.63 24.35 -10.89
CA LEU A 247 7.20 24.68 -10.74
C LEU A 247 6.60 25.34 -12.00
N ALA A 248 7.42 25.91 -12.88
CA ALA A 248 7.00 26.36 -14.21
C ALA A 248 7.09 25.26 -15.28
N GLY A 249 7.43 24.01 -14.91
CA GLY A 249 7.58 22.88 -15.82
C GLY A 249 8.96 22.73 -16.46
N GLU A 250 9.95 23.54 -16.06
CA GLU A 250 11.31 23.52 -16.60
C GLU A 250 12.28 22.74 -15.70
N THR A 251 12.95 21.73 -16.25
CA THR A 251 14.09 21.08 -15.56
C THR A 251 15.32 21.95 -15.64
N ALA A 252 15.92 22.27 -14.49
CA ALA A 252 17.08 23.17 -14.41
C ALA A 252 18.15 22.65 -13.45
N VAL A 253 19.42 22.94 -13.77
CA VAL A 253 20.58 22.66 -12.92
C VAL A 253 21.46 23.90 -12.85
N LYS A 254 21.83 24.32 -11.63
CA LYS A 254 22.75 25.45 -11.40
C LYS A 254 23.67 25.15 -10.22
N GLU A 255 24.85 25.77 -10.24
CA GLU A 255 25.71 25.86 -9.06
C GLU A 255 25.41 27.15 -8.32
N VAL A 256 25.12 27.03 -7.03
CA VAL A 256 24.74 28.15 -6.16
C VAL A 256 25.62 28.17 -4.93
N ILE A 257 25.84 29.36 -4.39
CA ILE A 257 26.43 29.54 -3.07
C ILE A 257 25.30 29.80 -2.09
N VAL A 258 25.23 29.02 -1.02
CA VAL A 258 24.28 29.25 0.08
C VAL A 258 25.06 29.47 1.36
N ARG A 259 24.45 30.19 2.30
CA ARG A 259 25.00 30.33 3.65
C ARG A 259 24.35 29.33 4.58
N ASN A 260 25.15 28.48 5.21
CA ASN A 260 24.65 27.57 6.24
C ASN A 260 24.15 28.38 7.44
N LYS A 261 22.93 28.09 7.90
CA LYS A 261 22.27 28.89 8.96
C LYS A 261 22.93 28.73 10.32
N LYS A 262 23.51 27.57 10.60
CA LYS A 262 24.09 27.22 11.90
C LYS A 262 25.57 27.60 12.00
N SER A 263 26.37 27.28 10.99
CA SER A 263 27.80 27.61 10.98
C SER A 263 28.09 29.02 10.46
N GLY A 264 27.20 29.60 9.65
CA GLY A 264 27.43 30.87 8.96
C GLY A 264 28.41 30.75 7.78
N GLU A 265 28.91 29.56 7.48
CA GLU A 265 29.86 29.32 6.40
C GLU A 265 29.16 29.26 5.03
N ASP A 266 29.86 29.73 4.00
CA ASP A 266 29.41 29.62 2.62
C ASP A 266 29.68 28.20 2.09
N MET A 267 28.66 27.58 1.51
CA MET A 267 28.69 26.27 0.87
C MET A 267 28.36 26.41 -0.61
N VAL A 268 29.04 25.65 -1.47
CA VAL A 268 28.74 25.57 -2.90
C VAL A 268 27.92 24.33 -3.16
N LEU A 269 26.69 24.53 -3.63
CA LEU A 269 25.74 23.47 -3.93
C LEU A 269 25.53 23.35 -5.43
N ARG A 270 25.53 22.12 -5.93
CA ARG A 270 24.96 21.82 -7.25
C ARG A 270 23.48 21.50 -7.04
N SER A 271 22.64 22.44 -7.43
CA SER A 271 21.17 22.36 -7.29
C SER A 271 20.55 21.93 -8.61
N ALA A 272 19.86 20.79 -8.60
CA ALA A 272 19.11 20.26 -9.73
C ALA A 272 17.63 20.16 -9.36
N ALA A 273 16.73 20.63 -10.21
CA ALA A 273 15.29 20.52 -9.97
C ALA A 273 14.53 20.11 -11.22
N ALA A 274 13.42 19.39 -11.01
CA ALA A 274 12.55 18.89 -12.06
C ALA A 274 11.06 18.93 -11.63
N PRO A 275 10.12 19.13 -12.57
CA PRO A 275 8.69 19.04 -12.29
C PRO A 275 8.28 17.61 -11.92
N ILE A 276 7.30 17.49 -11.02
CA ILE A 276 6.61 16.24 -10.71
C ILE A 276 5.26 16.30 -11.41
N CYS A 277 5.05 15.43 -12.39
CA CYS A 277 3.80 15.36 -13.15
C CYS A 277 3.07 14.04 -12.88
N LEU A 278 1.75 14.11 -12.74
CA LEU A 278 0.86 12.95 -12.73
C LEU A 278 0.02 12.98 -14.02
N GLY A 279 0.44 12.21 -15.02
CA GLY A 279 -0.06 12.39 -16.39
C GLY A 279 0.37 13.75 -16.94
N ASP A 280 -0.57 14.50 -17.52
CA ASP A 280 -0.32 15.85 -18.05
C ASP A 280 -0.43 16.96 -16.99
N GLN A 281 -0.76 16.61 -15.74
CA GLN A 281 -0.91 17.57 -14.66
C GLN A 281 0.39 17.74 -13.88
N LEU A 282 0.89 18.96 -13.81
CA LEU A 282 1.95 19.35 -12.87
C LEU A 282 1.39 19.35 -11.44
N ILE A 283 1.99 18.55 -10.55
CA ILE A 283 1.56 18.42 -9.15
C ILE A 283 2.58 18.95 -8.14
N GLY A 284 3.78 19.34 -8.61
CA GLY A 284 4.82 19.92 -7.77
C GLY A 284 6.18 19.89 -8.43
N ALA A 285 7.23 20.05 -7.63
CA ALA A 285 8.62 20.00 -8.04
C ALA A 285 9.47 19.23 -7.02
N VAL A 286 10.55 18.63 -7.51
CA VAL A 286 11.63 18.06 -6.69
C VAL A 286 12.91 18.84 -6.95
N ALA A 287 13.65 19.17 -5.90
CA ALA A 287 15.02 19.66 -5.97
C ALA A 287 15.97 18.76 -5.18
N ILE A 288 17.15 18.56 -5.74
CA ILE A 288 18.27 17.83 -5.15
C ILE A 288 19.46 18.78 -5.07
N ASN A 289 20.02 18.94 -3.87
CA ASN A 289 21.19 19.76 -3.61
C ASN A 289 22.37 18.90 -3.18
N THR A 290 23.35 18.77 -4.06
CA THR A 290 24.62 18.09 -3.76
C THR A 290 25.64 19.12 -3.27
N ASP A 291 26.23 18.91 -2.08
CA ASP A 291 27.35 19.73 -1.62
C ASP A 291 28.63 19.39 -2.42
N ILE A 292 29.17 20.38 -3.12
CA ILE A 292 30.39 20.25 -3.93
C ILE A 292 31.53 21.11 -3.38
N THR A 293 31.38 21.66 -2.17
CA THR A 293 32.37 22.57 -1.55
C THR A 293 33.73 21.90 -1.41
N GLU A 294 33.78 20.70 -0.82
CA GLU A 294 35.03 19.97 -0.62
C GLU A 294 35.66 19.57 -1.95
N ARG A 295 34.84 19.11 -2.91
CA ARG A 295 35.29 18.77 -4.26
C ARG A 295 35.96 19.96 -4.95
N ILE A 296 35.36 21.15 -4.89
CA ILE A 296 35.95 22.37 -5.45
C ILE A 296 37.25 22.75 -4.71
N ARG A 297 37.29 22.63 -3.38
CA ARG A 297 38.50 22.92 -2.59
C ARG A 297 39.66 21.99 -2.96
N GLN A 298 39.39 20.69 -3.10
CA GLN A 298 40.39 19.71 -3.52
C GLN A 298 40.89 19.98 -4.94
N GLU A 299 39.98 20.27 -5.87
CA GLU A 299 40.34 20.57 -7.26
C GLU A 299 41.19 21.85 -7.36
N ARG A 300 40.85 22.89 -6.60
CA ARG A 300 41.65 24.12 -6.51
C ARG A 300 43.03 23.86 -5.90
N GLY A 301 43.09 23.14 -4.78
CA GLY A 301 44.37 22.82 -4.13
C GLY A 301 45.30 21.99 -5.02
N LEU A 302 44.76 21.06 -5.80
CA LEU A 302 45.54 20.30 -6.78
C LEU A 302 46.08 21.19 -7.91
N ARG A 303 45.25 22.11 -8.43
CA ARG A 303 45.67 23.07 -9.47
C ARG A 303 46.79 23.98 -8.95
N GLU A 304 46.64 24.54 -7.76
CA GLU A 304 47.66 25.39 -7.14
C GLU A 304 48.98 24.63 -6.91
N ALA A 305 48.91 23.39 -6.43
CA ALA A 305 50.10 22.54 -6.24
C ALA A 305 50.84 22.25 -7.56
N LEU A 306 50.09 22.01 -8.64
CA LEU A 306 50.65 21.82 -9.98
C LEU A 306 51.32 23.10 -10.50
N GLU A 307 50.68 24.26 -10.35
CA GLU A 307 51.24 25.55 -10.76
C GLU A 307 52.55 25.88 -10.03
N VAL A 308 52.61 25.61 -8.71
CA VAL A 308 53.83 25.78 -7.91
C VAL A 308 54.93 24.82 -8.40
N SER A 309 54.59 23.56 -8.66
CA SER A 309 55.54 22.57 -9.17
C SER A 309 56.14 22.96 -10.52
N GLU A 310 55.31 23.44 -11.47
CA GLU A 310 55.78 23.93 -12.77
C GLU A 310 56.74 25.12 -12.65
N ARG A 311 56.40 26.08 -11.77
CA ARG A 311 57.22 27.28 -11.55
C ARG A 311 58.59 26.91 -10.97
N LEU A 312 58.64 25.99 -10.01
CA LEU A 312 59.90 25.52 -9.41
C LEU A 312 60.74 24.72 -10.40
N GLY A 313 60.13 23.85 -11.20
CA GLY A 313 60.83 23.09 -12.24
C GLY A 313 61.55 23.99 -13.24
N GLY A 314 60.90 25.08 -13.67
CA GLY A 314 61.50 26.06 -14.58
C GLY A 314 62.72 26.79 -13.98
N VAL A 315 62.63 27.24 -12.73
CA VAL A 315 63.71 27.98 -12.05
C VAL A 315 64.91 27.06 -11.77
N LEU A 316 64.68 25.88 -11.19
CA LEU A 316 65.76 24.94 -10.86
C LEU A 316 66.52 24.48 -12.11
N ALA A 317 65.82 24.24 -13.21
CA ALA A 317 66.48 23.85 -14.45
C ALA A 317 67.34 24.96 -15.05
N HIS A 318 66.92 26.23 -14.93
CA HIS A 318 67.75 27.36 -15.34
C HIS A 318 69.02 27.46 -14.47
N ASP A 319 68.86 27.38 -13.14
CA ASP A 319 69.97 27.54 -12.20
C ASP A 319 70.98 26.38 -12.26
N LEU A 320 70.55 25.18 -12.65
CA LEU A 320 71.43 24.04 -12.89
C LEU A 320 72.13 24.11 -14.25
N ARG A 321 71.48 24.62 -15.30
CA ARG A 321 72.10 24.76 -16.63
C ARG A 321 73.24 25.75 -16.65
N ASN A 322 73.19 26.82 -15.85
CA ASN A 322 74.23 27.84 -15.83
C ASN A 322 75.62 27.28 -15.42
N PRO A 323 75.80 26.65 -14.24
CA PRO A 323 77.08 26.04 -13.89
C PRO A 323 77.43 24.86 -14.79
N LEU A 324 76.44 24.10 -15.27
CA LEU A 324 76.66 23.00 -16.20
C LEU A 324 77.22 23.49 -17.55
N GLY A 325 76.73 24.61 -18.05
CA GLY A 325 77.23 25.28 -19.25
C GLY A 325 78.69 25.72 -19.09
N VAL A 326 79.06 26.23 -17.91
CA VAL A 326 80.46 26.56 -17.57
C VAL A 326 81.35 25.31 -17.55
N ILE A 327 80.90 24.22 -16.93
CA ILE A 327 81.63 22.94 -16.88
C ILE A 327 81.82 22.38 -18.29
N SER A 328 80.74 22.36 -19.08
CA SER A 328 80.76 21.85 -20.46
C SER A 328 81.70 22.67 -21.36
N THR A 329 81.65 24.01 -21.24
CA THR A 329 82.52 24.91 -22.01
C THR A 329 83.98 24.77 -21.59
N SER A 330 84.26 24.72 -20.28
CA SER A 330 85.63 24.53 -19.76
C SER A 330 86.22 23.19 -20.19
N ALA A 331 85.43 22.11 -20.14
CA ALA A 331 85.84 20.80 -20.62
C ALA A 331 86.11 20.81 -22.13
N SER A 332 85.26 21.49 -22.91
CA SER A 332 85.42 21.61 -24.37
C SER A 332 86.67 22.40 -24.76
N LEU A 333 87.02 23.45 -23.99
CA LEU A 333 88.25 24.21 -24.20
C LEU A 333 89.49 23.36 -23.92
N LEU A 334 89.52 22.65 -22.78
CA LEU A 334 90.62 21.76 -22.42
C LEU A 334 90.80 20.61 -23.42
N GLN A 335 89.72 20.09 -24.02
CA GLN A 335 89.82 19.08 -25.08
C GLN A 335 90.52 19.57 -26.36
N ARG A 336 90.59 20.89 -26.59
CA ARG A 336 91.26 21.49 -27.76
C ARG A 336 92.75 21.70 -27.52
N GLU A 337 93.22 21.56 -26.29
CA GLU A 337 94.63 21.63 -25.93
C GLU A 337 95.34 20.27 -26.12
N ALA A 338 96.65 20.30 -26.35
CA ALA A 338 97.48 19.10 -26.43
C ALA A 338 97.72 18.53 -25.01
N LEU A 339 96.73 17.82 -24.49
CA LEU A 339 96.79 17.21 -23.16
C LEU A 339 97.49 15.84 -23.18
N GLU A 340 98.20 15.53 -22.10
CA GLU A 340 98.65 14.15 -21.85
C GLU A 340 97.45 13.18 -21.83
N MET A 341 97.65 11.95 -22.29
CA MET A 341 96.61 10.92 -22.46
C MET A 341 95.81 10.63 -21.17
N ARG A 342 96.40 10.87 -19.99
CA ARG A 342 95.70 10.78 -18.70
C ARG A 342 94.70 11.92 -18.50
N HIS A 343 95.10 13.16 -18.76
CA HIS A 343 94.26 14.35 -18.60
C HIS A 343 93.13 14.39 -19.64
N ALA A 344 93.42 14.04 -20.90
CA ALA A 344 92.41 13.93 -21.96
C ALA A 344 91.26 12.97 -21.58
N ARG A 345 91.57 11.81 -20.98
CA ARG A 345 90.56 10.85 -20.48
C ARG A 345 89.70 11.41 -19.35
N ILE A 346 90.28 12.22 -18.46
CA ILE A 346 89.54 12.84 -17.35
C ILE A 346 88.59 13.91 -17.89
N VAL A 347 89.05 14.77 -18.80
CA VAL A 347 88.20 15.82 -19.41
C VAL A 347 87.08 15.22 -20.24
N GLY A 348 87.33 14.14 -20.99
CA GLY A 348 86.29 13.39 -21.70
C GLY A 348 85.21 12.84 -20.77
N ARG A 349 85.58 12.35 -19.59
CA ARG A 349 84.62 11.92 -18.56
C ARG A 349 83.78 13.08 -18.01
N ILE A 350 84.38 14.25 -17.79
CA ILE A 350 83.68 15.45 -17.31
C ILE A 350 82.64 15.91 -18.36
N SER A 351 83.02 15.98 -19.63
CA SER A 351 82.13 16.36 -20.73
C SER A 351 80.96 15.38 -20.88
N CYS A 352 81.22 14.06 -20.92
CA CYS A 352 80.14 13.06 -20.95
C CYS A 352 79.22 13.14 -19.72
N SER A 353 79.76 13.43 -18.54
CA SER A 353 78.96 13.60 -17.33
C SER A 353 78.09 14.85 -17.39
N ALA A 354 78.62 15.96 -17.92
CA ALA A 354 77.87 17.21 -18.07
C ALA A 354 76.71 17.06 -19.07
N GLU A 355 76.96 16.43 -20.23
CA GLU A 355 75.91 16.13 -21.21
C GLU A 355 74.83 15.19 -20.65
N ARG A 356 75.23 14.21 -19.84
CA ARG A 356 74.28 13.30 -19.21
C ARG A 356 73.36 14.03 -18.22
N ILE A 357 73.91 14.96 -17.44
CA ILE A 357 73.13 15.80 -16.52
C ILE A 357 72.19 16.72 -17.30
N ASP A 358 72.64 17.31 -18.41
CA ASP A 358 71.80 18.19 -19.24
C ASP A 358 70.59 17.43 -19.82
N ARG A 359 70.82 16.21 -20.34
CA ARG A 359 69.73 15.32 -20.80
C ARG A 359 68.75 14.97 -19.67
N MET A 360 69.25 14.63 -18.47
CA MET A 360 68.39 14.36 -17.32
C MET A 360 67.53 15.57 -16.90
N ILE A 361 68.08 16.78 -16.94
CA ILE A 361 67.33 18.01 -16.65
C ILE A 361 66.26 18.24 -17.72
N HIS A 362 66.58 17.99 -18.99
CA HIS A 362 65.62 18.09 -20.08
C HIS A 362 64.47 17.08 -19.93
N ASP A 363 64.78 15.81 -19.67
CA ASP A 363 63.78 14.75 -19.49
C ASP A 363 62.85 15.03 -18.29
N LEU A 364 63.38 15.56 -17.19
CA LEU A 364 62.60 15.96 -16.01
C LEU A 364 61.65 17.14 -16.30
N LEU A 365 62.14 18.14 -17.05
CA LEU A 365 61.31 19.26 -17.51
C LEU A 365 60.22 18.82 -18.49
N ASP A 366 60.54 17.91 -19.39
CA ASP A 366 59.57 17.37 -20.35
C ASP A 366 58.52 16.51 -19.65
N TYR A 367 58.87 15.78 -18.59
CA TYR A 367 57.89 15.07 -17.77
C TYR A 367 56.94 16.04 -17.04
N THR A 368 57.50 17.06 -16.37
CA THR A 368 56.70 18.06 -15.63
C THR A 368 55.84 18.92 -16.54
N ARG A 369 56.29 19.22 -17.77
CA ARG A 369 55.51 19.97 -18.79
C ARG A 369 54.59 19.07 -19.64
N GLY A 370 54.98 17.82 -19.85
CA GLY A 370 54.29 16.84 -20.71
C GLY A 370 53.01 16.29 -20.09
N SER A 371 52.91 16.27 -18.75
CA SER A 371 51.67 15.96 -18.02
C SER A 371 50.49 16.87 -18.42
N ARG A 372 50.78 18.03 -19.01
CA ARG A 372 49.82 19.01 -19.55
C ARG A 372 49.23 18.61 -20.92
N ARG A 373 49.94 17.83 -21.74
CA ARG A 373 49.48 17.49 -23.11
C ARG A 373 48.57 16.27 -23.19
N ASP A 374 48.65 15.36 -22.22
CA ASP A 374 47.79 14.17 -22.20
C ASP A 374 46.44 14.41 -21.50
N SER A 375 46.31 15.51 -20.76
CA SER A 375 45.06 15.94 -20.10
C SER A 375 44.16 16.82 -20.98
N GLU A 376 44.66 17.42 -22.06
CA GLU A 376 43.91 18.29 -22.99
C GLU A 376 43.63 17.69 -24.39
N ARG A 377 43.66 16.36 -24.57
CA ARG A 377 43.14 15.76 -25.81
C ARG A 377 41.62 15.58 -25.73
N PRO A 378 40.80 16.36 -26.46
CA PRO A 378 39.41 15.98 -26.66
C PRO A 378 39.40 14.64 -27.41
N GLN A 379 38.63 13.67 -26.90
CA GLN A 379 38.39 12.37 -27.50
C GLN A 379 37.89 12.51 -28.93
N ARG A 380 38.80 12.61 -29.90
CA ARG A 380 38.48 12.45 -31.31
C ARG A 380 38.45 10.96 -31.62
N ARG A 381 37.21 10.47 -31.75
CA ARG A 381 36.79 9.17 -32.28
C ARG A 381 37.81 8.56 -33.25
N ALA A 382 38.20 7.32 -32.96
CA ALA A 382 38.88 6.44 -33.88
C ALA A 382 38.09 6.33 -35.20
N ARG A 383 38.65 6.85 -36.28
CA ARG A 383 38.27 6.47 -37.65
C ARG A 383 39.17 5.31 -38.05
N HIS A 384 38.69 4.09 -37.86
CA HIS A 384 39.25 2.95 -38.59
C HIS A 384 38.83 3.05 -40.06
N SER A 385 39.85 3.14 -40.91
CA SER A 385 39.75 2.92 -42.35
C SER A 385 39.40 1.46 -42.62
N ALA A 386 38.21 1.21 -43.19
CA ALA A 386 37.94 0.02 -43.98
C ALA A 386 37.45 0.47 -45.37
N ARG A 387 38.35 0.39 -46.35
CA ARG A 387 38.00 0.37 -47.78
C ARG A 387 37.24 -0.93 -48.05
N GLY A 388 36.03 -0.84 -48.60
CA GLY A 388 35.32 -2.05 -49.03
C GLY A 388 33.92 -1.88 -49.58
N ARG A 389 33.84 -1.38 -50.82
CA ARG A 389 32.79 -1.62 -51.84
C ARG A 389 31.48 -0.81 -51.75
N ARG A 390 31.14 -0.29 -52.94
CA ARG A 390 29.98 0.50 -53.33
C ARG A 390 28.71 -0.38 -53.35
N HIS A 391 27.55 0.19 -53.02
CA HIS A 391 26.35 0.17 -53.87
C HIS A 391 25.31 1.20 -53.39
N HIS A 392 24.48 1.62 -54.35
CA HIS A 392 23.73 2.88 -54.42
C HIS A 392 22.54 3.03 -53.46
N LEU A 393 22.31 4.30 -53.11
CA LEU A 393 21.14 4.91 -52.48
C LEU A 393 19.80 4.60 -53.17
N ARG A 394 18.72 4.50 -52.39
CA ARG A 394 17.53 5.37 -52.54
C ARG A 394 16.68 5.39 -51.26
N ALA A 395 16.30 6.60 -50.89
CA ALA A 395 15.50 6.95 -49.72
C ALA A 395 14.01 6.60 -49.90
N PHE A 396 13.33 6.27 -48.80
CA PHE A 396 11.87 6.29 -48.69
C PHE A 396 11.45 7.19 -47.53
N PRO A 397 10.45 8.09 -47.72
CA PRO A 397 9.98 9.00 -46.68
C PRO A 397 8.93 8.35 -45.77
N VAL A 398 8.95 8.77 -44.51
CA VAL A 398 7.92 8.47 -43.50
C VAL A 398 6.68 9.34 -43.78
N ARG A 399 5.49 8.73 -43.85
CA ARG A 399 4.19 9.43 -43.86
C ARG A 399 3.47 9.27 -42.51
N PRO A 400 2.70 10.27 -42.06
CA PRO A 400 1.97 10.25 -40.80
C PRO A 400 0.61 9.54 -40.93
N PHE A 401 0.14 8.99 -39.80
CA PHE A 401 -1.16 8.34 -39.63
C PHE A 401 -2.29 9.39 -39.53
N GLY A 402 -3.37 9.17 -40.28
CA GLY A 402 -4.67 9.83 -40.14
C GLY A 402 -5.76 8.92 -40.75
N GLY A 403 -6.80 8.62 -39.97
CA GLY A 403 -7.79 7.58 -40.27
C GLY A 403 -8.96 8.00 -41.17
N ASN A 404 -9.75 7.00 -41.61
CA ASN A 404 -11.23 6.95 -41.50
C ASN A 404 -11.86 5.78 -42.31
N PHE A 405 -12.79 5.08 -41.65
CA PHE A 405 -14.09 4.51 -42.09
C PHE A 405 -14.28 3.40 -43.15
N ALA A 406 -15.35 2.62 -42.86
CA ALA A 406 -16.24 1.77 -43.68
C ALA A 406 -15.81 0.28 -43.91
N VAL A 407 -16.41 -0.71 -43.22
CA VAL A 407 -17.73 -1.37 -43.39
C VAL A 407 -17.78 -2.37 -44.57
N GLY A 408 -18.01 -3.66 -44.25
CA GLY A 408 -18.39 -4.70 -45.22
C GLY A 408 -18.31 -6.15 -44.69
N ARG A 409 -19.44 -6.72 -44.23
CA ARG A 409 -19.77 -8.17 -44.22
C ARG A 409 -20.47 -8.51 -45.55
N PRO A 410 -20.57 -9.77 -46.07
CA PRO A 410 -20.96 -11.01 -45.36
C PRO A 410 -20.21 -12.31 -45.81
N GLY A 411 -20.22 -13.42 -45.06
CA GLY A 411 -21.15 -14.55 -45.29
C GLY A 411 -20.42 -15.87 -45.63
N PRO A 412 -21.01 -17.08 -45.49
CA PRO A 412 -20.35 -18.22 -44.80
C PRO A 412 -20.16 -19.55 -45.59
N ARG A 413 -19.29 -20.44 -45.02
CA ARG A 413 -19.21 -21.94 -44.97
C ARG A 413 -19.79 -22.85 -46.10
N PRO A 414 -19.16 -24.02 -46.39
CA PRO A 414 -19.51 -25.31 -45.73
C PRO A 414 -18.27 -26.20 -45.43
N LEU A 415 -18.12 -26.93 -44.31
CA LEU A 415 -18.73 -28.20 -43.84
C LEU A 415 -18.63 -29.41 -44.79
N HIS A 416 -17.68 -30.31 -44.52
CA HIS A 416 -17.80 -31.77 -44.71
C HIS A 416 -17.04 -32.53 -43.60
N ARG A 417 -17.69 -33.58 -43.08
CA ARG A 417 -17.30 -34.61 -42.08
C ARG A 417 -17.30 -35.99 -42.82
N PRO A 418 -17.05 -37.18 -42.22
CA PRO A 418 -16.24 -37.59 -41.04
C PRO A 418 -15.47 -38.95 -41.25
N ALA A 419 -14.90 -39.47 -40.14
CA ALA A 419 -14.58 -40.89 -39.78
C ALA A 419 -13.20 -41.43 -40.25
N ASP A 420 -12.44 -42.28 -39.53
CA ASP A 420 -12.72 -43.11 -38.35
C ASP A 420 -11.40 -43.63 -37.70
N ARG A 421 -11.45 -44.04 -36.41
CA ARG A 421 -10.59 -45.02 -35.69
C ARG A 421 -9.08 -44.75 -35.45
N ALA A 422 -8.68 -44.67 -34.17
CA ALA A 422 -8.02 -45.77 -33.42
C ALA A 422 -7.24 -45.28 -32.17
N ARG A 423 -7.20 -46.16 -31.16
CA ARG A 423 -6.71 -46.04 -29.76
C ARG A 423 -5.28 -45.48 -29.58
N PRO A 424 -4.95 -44.86 -28.42
CA PRO A 424 -3.56 -44.58 -28.05
C PRO A 424 -2.93 -45.77 -27.32
N ARG A 425 -1.79 -46.25 -27.83
CA ARG A 425 -0.84 -47.13 -27.10
C ARG A 425 0.17 -46.26 -26.36
N ARG A 426 0.28 -46.48 -25.05
CA ARG A 426 1.42 -46.10 -24.20
C ARG A 426 2.50 -47.16 -24.37
N ASP A 427 3.73 -46.74 -24.65
CA ASP A 427 4.99 -47.42 -24.30
C ASP A 427 6.06 -46.32 -24.26
N ARG A 428 6.70 -46.05 -23.11
CA ARG A 428 7.81 -46.79 -22.47
C ARG A 428 9.08 -46.81 -23.32
N ARG A 429 10.05 -46.03 -22.86
CA ARG A 429 11.52 -46.16 -22.86
C ARG A 429 11.99 -44.88 -22.13
N ASP A 430 12.70 -44.92 -21.00
CA ASP A 430 13.98 -45.59 -20.84
C ASP A 430 14.19 -46.30 -19.50
N ASP A 431 14.96 -47.37 -19.63
CA ASP A 431 15.33 -48.35 -18.62
C ASP A 431 16.76 -48.07 -18.12
N GLN A 432 16.87 -48.12 -16.79
CA GLN A 432 17.99 -48.51 -15.92
C GLN A 432 19.44 -48.58 -16.43
N ARG A 433 20.35 -48.05 -15.58
CA ARG A 433 21.38 -48.75 -14.74
C ARG A 433 22.52 -47.76 -14.46
N ARG A 434 23.00 -47.48 -13.25
CA ARG A 434 23.30 -48.33 -12.07
C ARG A 434 23.68 -47.45 -10.86
N ARG A 435 23.17 -47.82 -9.67
CA ARG A 435 23.87 -47.97 -8.35
C ARG A 435 24.36 -46.68 -7.64
N ARG A 436 24.21 -46.48 -6.32
CA ARG A 436 23.89 -47.35 -5.17
C ARG A 436 23.59 -46.49 -3.93
N ARG A 437 22.68 -47.01 -3.07
CA ARG A 437 22.57 -46.91 -1.60
C ARG A 437 22.30 -45.54 -0.96
N ASP A 438 21.10 -45.39 -0.39
CA ASP A 438 20.91 -45.35 1.07
C ASP A 438 19.41 -45.54 1.41
N ASP A 439 19.12 -46.55 2.23
CA ASP A 439 17.79 -46.88 2.74
C ASP A 439 17.57 -46.22 4.12
N LEU A 440 16.53 -45.37 4.18
CA LEU A 440 15.42 -45.34 5.14
C LEU A 440 15.67 -45.60 6.65
N LEU A 441 15.53 -44.53 7.46
CA LEU A 441 14.58 -44.27 8.60
C LEU A 441 14.13 -45.42 9.56
N PRO A 442 13.56 -45.17 10.77
CA PRO A 442 13.31 -43.91 11.52
C PRO A 442 13.54 -43.96 13.08
N ALA A 443 13.23 -42.83 13.74
CA ALA A 443 12.49 -42.72 15.03
C ALA A 443 13.22 -42.39 16.37
N LEU A 444 12.65 -41.37 17.04
CA LEU A 444 12.45 -41.12 18.49
C LEU A 444 13.55 -40.49 19.38
N ALA A 445 13.21 -39.27 19.85
CA ALA A 445 13.37 -38.62 21.18
C ALA A 445 14.72 -38.65 21.97
N PRO A 446 15.18 -37.50 22.53
CA PRO A 446 16.31 -37.49 23.45
C PRO A 446 15.88 -37.43 24.94
N GLN A 447 16.49 -38.31 25.74
CA GLN A 447 16.54 -38.23 27.20
C GLN A 447 17.85 -37.59 27.69
N ALA A 448 17.75 -36.97 28.87
CA ALA A 448 18.79 -36.27 29.61
C ALA A 448 19.85 -37.21 30.24
N MET A 449 21.04 -36.65 30.53
CA MET A 449 21.85 -36.89 31.75
C MET A 449 23.13 -36.02 31.67
N THR A 450 23.25 -34.98 32.49
CA THR A 450 24.08 -34.91 33.72
C THR A 450 25.58 -35.16 33.56
N HIS A 451 26.41 -34.14 33.83
CA HIS A 451 27.66 -34.31 34.58
C HIS A 451 28.04 -33.02 35.33
N ARG A 452 28.70 -33.24 36.48
CA ARG A 452 28.92 -32.36 37.64
C ARG A 452 30.43 -32.19 37.87
N ALA A 453 30.79 -31.14 38.64
CA ALA A 453 32.09 -30.82 39.29
C ALA A 453 33.13 -30.07 38.40
N SER A 454 33.86 -29.03 38.84
CA SER A 454 34.35 -28.62 40.18
C SER A 454 34.82 -27.14 40.14
N GLY A 455 34.67 -26.35 41.22
CA GLY A 455 35.16 -24.93 41.36
C GLY A 455 36.59 -24.81 41.91
N PRO A 456 37.02 -23.74 42.65
CA PRO A 456 36.40 -22.43 42.96
C PRO A 456 37.35 -21.18 42.95
N GLN A 457 36.83 -20.04 43.46
CA GLN A 457 37.43 -18.71 43.86
C GLN A 457 37.08 -17.54 42.92
N ALA A 458 36.71 -16.31 43.34
CA ALA A 458 36.26 -15.69 44.58
C ALA A 458 35.75 -14.26 44.23
N GLY A 459 34.83 -13.67 45.00
CA GLY A 459 34.78 -12.20 45.15
C GLY A 459 33.48 -11.42 44.85
N SER A 460 32.60 -11.34 45.86
CA SER A 460 31.83 -10.15 46.28
C SER A 460 30.44 -9.80 45.69
N LYS A 461 29.46 -9.97 46.60
CA LYS A 461 28.29 -9.12 46.96
C LYS A 461 27.10 -8.94 45.99
N ALA A 462 25.98 -9.51 46.44
CA ALA A 462 24.58 -9.52 45.94
C ALA A 462 23.74 -8.35 46.54
N PRO A 463 22.38 -8.28 46.43
CA PRO A 463 21.41 -9.17 45.75
C PRO A 463 20.19 -8.49 45.02
N CYS A 464 19.37 -9.38 44.43
CA CYS A 464 17.97 -9.28 43.99
C CYS A 464 17.69 -8.52 42.68
N GLY A 465 17.14 -9.13 41.62
CA GLY A 465 16.04 -10.11 41.53
C GLY A 465 14.79 -9.34 41.07
N SER A 466 14.06 -9.67 40.02
CA SER A 466 13.72 -10.96 39.43
C SER A 466 13.13 -10.75 38.02
N SER A 467 13.50 -11.61 37.07
CA SER A 467 12.77 -11.84 35.83
C SER A 467 11.57 -12.75 36.11
N VAL A 468 10.37 -12.29 35.75
CA VAL A 468 9.12 -13.04 35.93
C VAL A 468 8.92 -13.99 34.75
N THR A 469 8.91 -15.28 35.05
CA THR A 469 8.46 -16.38 34.21
C THR A 469 6.94 -16.35 34.03
N CYS A 470 6.47 -16.43 32.79
CA CYS A 470 5.08 -16.70 32.44
C CYS A 470 4.77 -18.20 32.56
N ARG A 471 3.74 -18.56 33.34
CA ARG A 471 2.84 -19.72 33.11
C ARG A 471 1.68 -19.67 34.12
N GLY A 472 0.45 -19.66 33.59
CA GLY A 472 -0.78 -19.77 34.37
C GLY A 472 -1.95 -19.13 33.65
N LEU A 473 -2.59 -19.87 32.74
CA LEU A 473 -3.91 -19.56 32.19
C LEU A 473 -4.96 -19.77 33.29
N ASP A 474 -5.86 -18.81 33.47
CA ASP A 474 -7.10 -18.93 34.23
C ASP A 474 -8.29 -18.58 33.30
N PRO A 475 -9.40 -19.34 33.29
CA PRO A 475 -10.50 -19.16 32.36
C PRO A 475 -11.57 -18.25 32.96
N SER A 476 -11.35 -16.94 32.94
CA SER A 476 -12.42 -15.96 33.12
C SER A 476 -12.02 -14.65 32.43
N GLY A 477 -12.37 -14.56 31.14
CA GLY A 477 -12.08 -13.40 30.31
C GLY A 477 -12.87 -12.18 30.75
N VAL A 478 -12.24 -11.29 31.53
CA VAL A 478 -12.62 -9.88 31.68
C VAL A 478 -11.35 -9.05 31.85
N ILE A 479 -11.01 -8.24 30.84
CA ILE A 479 -9.99 -7.19 30.96
C ILE A 479 -10.72 -5.86 31.12
N VAL A 480 -10.58 -5.22 32.29
CA VAL A 480 -10.83 -3.80 32.49
C VAL A 480 -9.48 -3.13 32.66
N HIS A 481 -9.00 -2.39 31.65
CA HIS A 481 -7.82 -1.54 31.79
C HIS A 481 -8.26 -0.13 32.24
N SER A 482 -7.98 0.20 33.49
CA SER A 482 -7.91 1.58 33.99
C SER A 482 -6.46 1.89 34.37
N CYS A 483 -5.73 2.54 33.47
CA CYS A 483 -4.39 3.05 33.77
C CYS A 483 -4.49 4.40 34.49
N ARG A 484 -4.20 4.41 35.80
CA ARG A 484 -3.85 5.60 36.57
C ARG A 484 -2.33 5.82 36.51
N PHE A 485 -1.89 6.96 36.01
CA PHE A 485 -0.52 7.45 36.19
C PHE A 485 -0.36 8.11 37.57
N PRO A 486 0.79 7.94 38.26
CA PRO A 486 1.09 8.72 39.47
C PRO A 486 1.76 10.06 39.11
N VAL A 487 1.25 11.12 39.74
CA VAL A 487 1.80 12.48 39.75
C VAL A 487 3.04 12.50 40.66
N ARG A 488 4.11 13.16 40.22
CA ARG A 488 5.25 13.55 41.06
C ARG A 488 5.22 15.06 41.24
N ASP A 489 5.15 15.48 42.50
CA ASP A 489 5.31 16.86 42.97
C ASP A 489 6.77 17.32 42.88
N GLU A 490 6.94 18.61 42.55
CA GLU A 490 7.86 19.61 43.13
C GLU A 490 8.42 20.56 42.06
N LEU A 491 7.96 21.82 42.05
CA LEU A 491 8.79 23.02 42.30
C LEU A 491 8.04 24.35 41.99
N LYS A 492 7.81 25.09 43.07
CA LYS A 492 7.99 26.55 43.26
C LYS A 492 7.17 27.56 42.43
N SER A 493 6.16 28.09 43.13
CA SER A 493 5.96 29.53 43.44
C SER A 493 6.18 30.58 42.33
N ARG A 494 5.08 31.16 41.85
CA ARG A 494 4.90 32.61 41.68
C ARG A 494 3.41 32.92 41.46
N SER A 495 3.01 34.11 41.87
CA SER A 495 1.69 34.48 42.33
C SER A 495 1.09 35.64 41.52
N TRP A 496 -0.25 35.64 41.38
CA TRP A 496 -1.19 36.74 40.96
C TRP A 496 -1.40 37.02 39.44
N PRO A 497 -2.54 37.63 39.00
CA PRO A 497 -3.94 37.32 39.36
C PRO A 497 -4.97 37.50 38.18
N PHE A 498 -6.25 37.19 38.46
CA PHE A 498 -7.50 37.64 37.79
C PHE A 498 -7.84 37.21 36.34
N GLY A 499 -9.09 36.74 36.18
CA GLY A 499 -9.77 36.59 34.89
C GLY A 499 -10.94 35.61 34.95
N ALA A 500 -12.06 36.04 35.52
CA ALA A 500 -13.32 35.31 35.55
C ALA A 500 -13.90 35.12 34.12
N HIS A 501 -14.45 33.94 33.83
CA HIS A 501 -15.66 33.82 33.01
C HIS A 501 -16.39 32.52 33.36
N GLU A 502 -17.70 32.68 33.51
CA GLU A 502 -18.70 31.75 34.01
C GLU A 502 -19.13 30.70 32.98
N GLY A 503 -19.60 29.56 33.50
CA GLY A 503 -20.77 28.86 32.95
C GLY A 503 -20.50 27.82 31.85
N PHE A 504 -20.58 26.52 32.18
CA PHE A 504 -21.81 25.75 31.99
C PHE A 504 -21.70 24.34 32.58
N SER A 505 -22.86 23.88 33.06
CA SER A 505 -23.11 22.76 33.95
C SER A 505 -22.86 21.39 33.33
N LEU A 506 -22.41 20.48 34.20
CA LEU A 506 -22.53 19.02 34.09
C LEU A 506 -24.01 18.57 34.12
N VAL A 507 -24.22 17.32 33.64
CA VAL A 507 -24.99 16.21 34.26
C VAL A 507 -25.78 15.43 33.19
N PRO A 508 -25.97 14.09 33.29
CA PRO A 508 -25.34 13.09 34.17
C PRO A 508 -24.35 12.16 33.46
#